data_AF-A0A8S0ZEP2-F1
#
_entry.id   AF-A0A8S0ZEP2-F1
#
_cell.length_a   1.000
_cell.length_b   1.000
_cell.length_c   1.000
_cell.angle_alpha   90.00
_cell.angle_beta   90.00
_cell.angle_gamma   90.00
#
_symmetry.space_group_name_H-M   'P 1'
#
loop_
_entity.id
_entity.type
_entity.pdbx_description
1 polymer ?
#
loop_
_entity_poly.entity_id
_entity_poly.type
_entity_poly.pdbx_seq_one_letter_code
_entity_poly.pdbx_strand_id
1 'polypeptide(L)'
;MSSLCACNGLNDCAAALLSRTLRIQRGDHDEDVVPCPDMKAFMAICGRTESFLSLLPPPFRLQRPLLARAASAEARSPARAPSFSVCWCSTTPMPEVINATTGKLESGQPSLLCKQSMFARWQYLAQRLPLVSQTHREVDSHAKLLQETEPGVEPAHLPQNLDGMLYNEAKQLCPTYQLAKTRLIDAFEKAKLGRWIKKPIEQDQFVCEITNADPNALFA
;
A
#
# COMPACT_ATOMS: atom_id res chain seq x y z
N MET A 1 19.50 -4.57 18.05
CA MET A 1 19.92 -3.40 17.26
C MET A 1 19.11 -3.41 15.97
N SER A 2 17.89 -2.91 16.03
CA SER A 2 16.92 -3.04 14.93
C SER A 2 16.28 -1.67 14.71
N SER A 3 17.02 -0.78 14.06
CA SER A 3 16.49 0.50 13.61
C SER A 3 15.58 0.24 12.41
N LEU A 4 14.27 0.24 12.65
CA LEU A 4 13.26 0.30 11.59
C LEU A 4 13.33 1.66 10.93
N CYS A 5 14.12 1.74 9.84
CA CYS A 5 14.19 2.92 9.00
C CYS A 5 12.89 3.03 8.19
N ALA A 6 12.19 4.16 8.34
CA ALA A 6 10.99 4.48 7.61
C ALA A 6 11.32 4.64 6.11
N CYS A 7 10.99 3.62 5.30
CA CYS A 7 11.02 3.71 3.84
C CYS A 7 9.92 4.67 3.36
N ASN A 8 10.27 5.96 3.21
CA ASN A 8 9.49 6.93 2.46
C ASN A 8 9.57 6.59 0.96
N GLY A 9 8.73 5.66 0.50
CA GLY A 9 8.72 5.28 -0.92
C GLY A 9 7.61 4.35 -1.38
N LEU A 10 6.92 3.64 -0.49
CA LEU A 10 5.83 2.73 -0.87
C LEU A 10 4.47 3.44 -0.85
N ASN A 11 4.25 4.37 -1.78
CA ASN A 11 2.91 4.81 -2.12
C ASN A 11 2.59 4.29 -3.52
N ASP A 12 1.58 3.43 -3.59
CA ASP A 12 1.05 2.73 -4.77
C ASP A 12 1.85 1.48 -5.19
N CYS A 13 1.48 0.31 -4.64
CA CYS A 13 1.39 -1.03 -5.30
C CYS A 13 1.48 -2.24 -4.34
N ALA A 14 1.81 -2.07 -3.05
CA ALA A 14 1.89 -3.18 -2.08
C ALA A 14 0.61 -3.39 -1.26
N ALA A 15 -0.57 -3.30 -1.87
CA ALA A 15 -1.86 -3.50 -1.19
C ALA A 15 -2.46 -4.89 -1.46
N ALA A 16 -1.68 -5.94 -1.30
CA ALA A 16 -2.19 -7.31 -1.19
C ALA A 16 -1.05 -8.21 -0.71
N LEU A 17 -0.95 -8.44 0.61
CA LEU A 17 -0.34 -9.60 1.28
C LEU A 17 -0.11 -9.21 2.74
N LEU A 18 -1.14 -9.31 3.58
CA LEU A 18 -0.98 -9.45 5.05
C LEU A 18 -2.34 -9.86 5.62
N SER A 19 -2.71 -11.13 5.42
CA SER A 19 -3.77 -11.76 6.22
C SER A 19 -3.25 -13.09 6.74
N ARG A 20 -2.32 -13.01 7.69
CA ARG A 20 -2.10 -14.06 8.69
C ARG A 20 -1.78 -13.39 10.02
N THR A 21 -2.83 -12.97 10.71
CA THR A 21 -2.74 -12.63 12.12
C THR A 21 -2.44 -13.92 12.88
N LEU A 22 -1.20 -14.08 13.35
CA LEU A 22 -0.85 -15.06 14.36
C LEU A 22 -1.65 -14.74 15.62
N ARG A 23 -2.71 -15.51 15.86
CA ARG A 23 -3.53 -15.46 17.07
C ARG A 23 -2.71 -16.12 18.17
N ILE A 24 -1.91 -15.34 18.90
CA ILE A 24 -1.29 -15.80 20.16
C ILE A 24 -2.43 -15.82 21.20
N GLN A 25 -2.98 -17.01 21.49
CA GLN A 25 -3.77 -17.22 22.69
C GLN A 25 -2.85 -17.05 23.89
N ARG A 26 -3.03 -15.97 24.66
CA ARG A 26 -2.63 -15.93 26.08
C ARG A 26 -3.91 -15.95 26.89
N GLY A 27 -3.91 -16.84 27.88
CA GLY A 27 -5.08 -17.27 28.64
C GLY A 27 -5.75 -16.16 29.44
N ASP A 28 -7.02 -16.43 29.72
CA ASP A 28 -7.88 -15.71 30.64
C ASP A 28 -7.21 -15.53 32.00
N HIS A 29 -6.86 -14.29 32.31
CA HIS A 29 -6.95 -13.77 33.66
C HIS A 29 -7.34 -12.30 33.56
N ASP A 30 -8.46 -11.97 34.23
CA ASP A 30 -8.92 -10.63 34.54
C ASP A 30 -7.76 -9.79 35.07
N GLU A 31 -7.22 -8.93 34.21
CA GLU A 31 -6.35 -7.82 34.58
C GLU A 31 -6.83 -6.65 33.72
N ASP A 32 -7.28 -5.61 34.42
CA ASP A 32 -7.83 -4.38 33.90
C ASP A 32 -7.14 -3.93 32.60
N VAL A 33 -7.93 -3.86 31.51
CA VAL A 33 -7.49 -3.25 30.24
C VAL A 33 -7.30 -1.76 30.51
N VAL A 34 -6.11 -1.40 30.98
CA VAL A 34 -5.68 -0.01 31.14
C VAL A 34 -5.84 0.68 29.78
N PRO A 35 -6.60 1.79 29.68
CA PRO A 35 -6.67 2.54 28.44
C PRO A 35 -5.29 3.16 28.18
N CYS A 36 -4.50 2.58 27.27
CA CYS A 36 -3.17 3.11 26.96
C CYS A 36 -3.29 4.48 26.26
N PRO A 37 -2.69 5.55 26.81
CA PRO A 37 -2.91 6.93 26.37
C PRO A 37 -1.99 7.36 25.22
N ASP A 38 -1.77 6.51 24.22
CA ASP A 38 -1.03 6.90 23.01
C ASP A 38 -1.94 7.65 22.02
N MET A 39 -2.69 8.62 22.55
CA MET A 39 -3.60 9.49 21.79
C MET A 39 -2.85 10.16 20.62
N LYS A 40 -1.58 10.54 20.81
CA LYS A 40 -0.77 11.12 19.72
C LYS A 40 -0.54 10.14 18.56
N ALA A 41 -0.23 8.88 18.86
CA ALA A 41 -0.03 7.86 17.83
C ALA A 41 -1.36 7.54 17.14
N PHE A 42 -2.44 7.37 17.90
CA PHE A 42 -3.78 7.17 17.37
C PHE A 42 -4.20 8.31 16.43
N MET A 43 -4.05 9.56 16.88
CA MET A 43 -4.35 10.75 16.11
C MET A 43 -3.53 10.82 14.82
N ALA A 44 -2.24 10.48 14.88
CA ALA A 44 -1.38 10.47 13.69
C ALA A 44 -1.79 9.39 12.66
N ILE A 45 -2.18 8.21 13.14
CA ILE A 45 -2.48 7.04 12.32
C ILE A 45 -3.86 7.15 11.67
N CYS A 46 -4.91 7.48 12.43
CA CYS A 46 -6.28 7.49 11.91
C CYS A 46 -7.16 8.60 12.48
N GLY A 47 -6.96 9.02 13.74
CA GLY A 47 -7.87 9.96 14.40
C GLY A 47 -7.95 11.34 13.76
N ARG A 48 -6.85 11.85 13.18
CA ARG A 48 -6.82 13.22 12.60
C ARG A 48 -7.69 13.42 11.35
N THR A 49 -7.98 12.35 10.61
CA THR A 49 -8.81 12.41 9.40
C THR A 49 -10.19 11.78 9.59
N GLU A 50 -10.42 11.08 10.72
CA GLU A 50 -11.61 10.28 10.97
C GLU A 50 -12.93 11.04 10.73
N SER A 51 -13.08 12.22 11.33
CA SER A 51 -14.31 13.02 11.24
C SER A 51 -14.54 13.69 9.87
N PHE A 52 -13.51 13.71 9.01
CA PHE A 52 -13.55 14.40 7.72
C PHE A 52 -13.56 13.42 6.53
N LEU A 53 -13.39 12.13 6.82
CA LEU A 53 -13.36 11.09 5.82
C LEU A 53 -14.79 10.79 5.37
N SER A 54 -15.09 11.15 4.12
CA SER A 54 -16.31 10.71 3.44
C SER A 54 -16.33 9.19 3.26
N LEU A 55 -17.50 8.62 3.01
CA LEU A 55 -17.68 7.19 2.78
C LEU A 55 -16.64 6.64 1.78
N LEU A 56 -15.93 5.61 2.23
CA LEU A 56 -14.97 4.88 1.42
C LEU A 56 -15.70 3.81 0.60
N PRO A 57 -15.28 3.57 -0.65
CA PRO A 57 -15.87 2.51 -1.45
C PRO A 57 -15.50 1.12 -0.86
N PRO A 58 -16.40 0.13 -0.85
CA PRO A 58 -16.04 -1.24 -0.45
C PRO A 58 -14.86 -1.76 -1.28
N PRO A 59 -13.92 -2.54 -0.71
CA PRO A 59 -13.83 -3.00 0.68
C PRO A 59 -13.05 -2.05 1.61
N PHE A 60 -12.72 -0.85 1.14
CA PHE A 60 -11.91 0.11 1.88
C PHE A 60 -12.67 0.67 3.08
N ARG A 61 -11.97 0.76 4.21
CA ARG A 61 -12.48 1.28 5.47
C ARG A 61 -11.34 1.94 6.23
N LEU A 62 -11.67 2.90 7.08
CA LEU A 62 -10.70 3.47 8.01
C LEU A 62 -10.39 2.42 9.08
N GLN A 63 -9.18 1.86 9.03
CA GLN A 63 -8.74 0.88 10.01
C GLN A 63 -8.28 1.58 11.29
N ARG A 64 -8.77 1.12 12.44
CA ARG A 64 -8.31 1.52 13.78
C ARG A 64 -7.47 0.37 14.36
N PRO A 65 -6.16 0.32 14.10
CA PRO A 65 -5.33 -0.74 14.65
C PRO A 65 -5.25 -0.63 16.17
N LEU A 66 -5.08 -1.77 16.84
CA LEU A 66 -4.70 -1.77 18.25
C LEU A 66 -3.28 -1.21 18.38
N LEU A 67 -3.11 -0.20 19.22
CA LEU A 67 -1.82 0.40 19.49
C LEU A 67 -1.35 -0.04 20.88
N ALA A 68 -0.12 -0.51 20.95
CA ALA A 68 0.50 -0.93 22.19
C ALA A 68 1.96 -0.47 22.21
N ARG A 69 2.45 -0.19 23.41
CA ARG A 69 3.86 0.09 23.64
C ARG A 69 4.62 -1.22 23.77
N ALA A 70 5.86 -1.24 23.28
CA ALA A 70 6.77 -2.34 23.59
C ALA A 70 7.04 -2.38 25.10
N ALA A 71 7.18 -3.60 25.66
CA ALA A 71 7.47 -3.79 27.08
C ALA A 71 8.81 -3.16 27.50
N SER A 72 9.76 -3.07 26.56
CA SER A 72 11.02 -2.36 26.73
C SER A 72 11.12 -1.25 25.68
N ALA A 73 11.33 -0.02 26.14
CA ALA A 73 11.54 1.12 25.27
C ALA A 73 13.03 1.24 24.92
N GLU A 74 13.34 1.37 23.63
CA GLU A 74 14.71 1.62 23.18
C GLU A 74 15.14 3.04 23.58
N ALA A 75 16.31 3.14 24.22
CA ALA A 75 16.89 4.44 24.57
C ALA A 75 17.34 5.16 23.30
N ARG A 76 17.07 6.47 23.23
CA ARG A 76 17.51 7.28 22.10
C ARG A 76 19.04 7.36 22.08
N SER A 77 19.65 6.90 21.00
CA SER A 77 21.06 7.13 20.71
C SER A 77 21.23 8.37 19.83
N PRO A 78 22.04 9.37 20.23
CA PRO A 78 22.35 10.53 19.40
C PRO A 78 23.46 10.17 18.40
N ALA A 79 23.18 9.24 17.48
CA ALA A 79 24.10 8.88 16.40
C ALA A 79 23.54 9.35 15.05
N ARG A 80 24.44 9.59 14.08
CA ARG A 80 24.03 9.88 12.70
C ARG A 80 23.33 8.65 12.14
N ALA A 81 22.16 8.85 11.52
CA ALA A 81 21.45 7.78 10.84
C ALA A 81 22.32 7.19 9.71
N PRO A 82 22.38 5.86 9.57
CA PRO A 82 23.09 5.23 8.47
C PRO A 82 22.55 5.68 7.10
N SER A 83 23.42 5.72 6.09
CA SER A 83 23.05 6.06 4.71
C SER A 83 22.63 4.84 3.88
N PHE A 84 22.17 3.78 4.54
CA PHE A 84 21.65 2.57 3.89
C PHE A 84 20.33 2.16 4.54
N SER A 85 19.55 1.39 3.79
CA SER A 85 18.35 0.71 4.24
C SER A 85 18.53 -0.79 4.02
N VAL A 86 17.96 -1.59 4.92
CA VAL A 86 17.97 -3.05 4.81
C VAL A 86 16.54 -3.51 4.66
N CYS A 87 16.25 -4.29 3.62
CA CYS A 87 14.95 -4.91 3.44
C CYS A 87 15.07 -6.41 3.23
N TRP A 88 14.08 -7.15 3.73
CA TRP A 88 14.07 -8.60 3.72
C TRP A 88 12.63 -9.11 3.63
N CYS A 89 12.43 -10.19 2.89
CA CYS A 89 11.18 -10.92 2.80
C CYS A 89 11.40 -12.37 3.28
N SER A 90 10.38 -13.01 3.85
CA SER A 90 10.50 -14.41 4.28
C SER A 90 10.76 -15.38 3.12
N THR A 91 10.53 -14.96 1.88
CA THR A 91 10.84 -15.72 0.66
C THR A 91 12.32 -15.59 0.26
N THR A 92 12.99 -14.52 0.69
CA THR A 92 14.40 -14.25 0.37
C THR A 92 15.33 -14.94 1.38
N PRO A 93 16.39 -15.64 0.92
CA PRO A 93 17.41 -16.19 1.81
C PRO A 93 18.31 -15.11 2.43
N MET A 94 18.49 -13.97 1.75
CA MET A 94 19.38 -12.88 2.18
C MET A 94 18.68 -11.53 2.08
N PRO A 95 18.98 -10.58 3.00
CA PRO A 95 18.45 -9.22 2.91
C PRO A 95 19.11 -8.43 1.78
N GLU A 96 18.36 -7.50 1.17
CA GLU A 96 18.93 -6.47 0.31
C GLU A 96 19.42 -5.29 1.15
N VAL A 97 20.62 -4.80 0.83
CA VAL A 97 21.16 -3.55 1.38
C VAL A 97 21.13 -2.49 0.28
N ILE A 98 20.36 -1.43 0.53
CA ILE A 98 20.07 -0.36 -0.43
C ILE A 98 20.72 0.92 0.06
N ASN A 99 21.48 1.58 -0.80
CA ASN A 99 21.99 2.92 -0.52
C ASN A 99 20.82 3.93 -0.50
N ALA A 100 20.64 4.62 0.63
CA ALA A 100 19.49 5.50 0.85
C ALA A 100 19.49 6.75 -0.05
N THR A 101 20.65 7.13 -0.60
CA THR A 101 20.78 8.28 -1.50
C THR A 101 20.46 7.90 -2.94
N THR A 102 20.91 6.74 -3.41
CA THR A 102 20.74 6.31 -4.81
C THR A 102 19.51 5.44 -5.03
N GLY A 103 18.99 4.79 -3.98
CA GLY A 103 17.88 3.84 -4.07
C GLY A 103 18.26 2.51 -4.73
N LYS A 104 19.55 2.20 -4.83
CA LYS A 104 20.09 0.99 -5.49
C LYS A 104 20.96 0.17 -4.52
N LEU A 105 21.20 -1.09 -4.87
CA LEU A 105 22.16 -1.94 -4.16
C LEU A 105 23.59 -1.41 -4.36
N GLU A 106 24.53 -1.86 -3.51
CA GLU A 106 25.96 -1.54 -3.67
C GLU A 106 26.52 -2.02 -5.03
N SER A 107 25.96 -3.08 -5.59
CA SER A 107 26.28 -3.58 -6.94
C SER A 107 25.76 -2.67 -8.08
N GLY A 108 25.03 -1.60 -7.76
CA GLY A 108 24.38 -0.72 -8.74
C GLY A 108 23.07 -1.28 -9.32
N GLN A 109 22.67 -2.49 -8.92
CA GLN A 109 21.43 -3.12 -9.36
C GLN A 109 20.20 -2.47 -8.69
N PRO A 110 19.04 -2.45 -9.37
CA PRO A 110 17.80 -2.01 -8.76
C PRO A 110 17.37 -2.99 -7.65
N SER A 111 16.74 -2.46 -6.61
CA SER A 111 16.12 -3.29 -5.56
C SER A 111 14.88 -4.02 -6.08
N LEU A 112 14.61 -5.22 -5.57
CA LEU A 112 13.35 -5.92 -5.80
C LEU A 112 12.12 -5.12 -5.35
N LEU A 113 12.29 -4.14 -4.44
CA LEU A 113 11.23 -3.22 -4.00
C LEU A 113 11.05 -1.99 -4.90
N CYS A 114 11.86 -1.82 -5.95
CA CYS A 114 11.69 -0.70 -6.87
C CYS A 114 10.43 -0.87 -7.73
N LYS A 115 9.95 0.24 -8.31
CA LYS A 115 8.72 0.25 -9.12
C LYS A 115 8.80 -0.71 -10.32
N GLN A 116 9.96 -0.79 -11.00
CA GLN A 116 10.18 -1.72 -12.12
C GLN A 116 9.99 -3.18 -11.68
N SER A 117 10.65 -3.61 -10.60
CA SER A 117 10.54 -4.97 -10.08
C SER A 117 9.13 -5.31 -9.55
N MET A 118 8.45 -4.35 -8.92
CA MET A 118 7.04 -4.53 -8.52
C MET A 118 6.11 -4.59 -9.73
N PHE A 119 6.35 -3.80 -10.76
CA PHE A 119 5.54 -3.80 -11.98
C PHE A 119 5.70 -5.09 -12.77
N ALA A 120 6.93 -5.61 -12.88
CA ALA A 120 7.22 -6.91 -13.48
C ALA A 120 6.48 -8.05 -12.77
N ARG A 121 6.49 -8.05 -11.41
CA ARG A 121 5.69 -8.98 -10.60
C ARG A 121 4.20 -8.86 -10.88
N TRP A 122 3.69 -7.63 -10.96
CA TRP A 122 2.29 -7.38 -11.26
C TRP A 122 1.91 -7.88 -12.67
N GLN A 123 2.71 -7.59 -13.70
CA GLN A 123 2.47 -8.08 -15.07
C GLN A 123 2.48 -9.62 -15.13
N TYR A 124 3.45 -10.26 -14.46
CA TYR A 124 3.52 -11.71 -14.38
C TYR A 124 2.23 -12.32 -13.81
N LEU A 125 1.70 -11.73 -12.74
CA LEU A 125 0.45 -12.16 -12.09
C LEU A 125 -0.79 -11.82 -12.92
N ALA A 126 -0.86 -10.62 -13.48
CA ALA A 126 -1.99 -10.15 -14.28
C ALA A 126 -2.23 -11.03 -15.52
N GLN A 127 -1.17 -11.57 -16.11
CA GLN A 127 -1.29 -12.53 -17.23
C GLN A 127 -1.81 -13.91 -16.80
N ARG A 128 -1.77 -14.25 -15.51
CA ARG A 128 -2.03 -15.62 -15.00
C ARG A 128 -3.24 -15.73 -14.10
N LEU A 129 -3.73 -14.61 -13.56
CA LEU A 129 -4.82 -14.57 -12.59
C LEU A 129 -5.95 -13.68 -13.11
N PRO A 130 -7.22 -14.04 -12.86
CA PRO A 130 -8.34 -13.18 -13.20
C PRO A 130 -8.28 -11.88 -12.39
N LEU A 131 -8.67 -10.77 -13.02
CA LEU A 131 -8.79 -9.50 -12.30
C LEU A 131 -9.86 -9.56 -11.22
N VAL A 132 -9.59 -8.91 -10.10
CA VAL A 132 -10.57 -8.74 -9.03
C VAL A 132 -11.65 -7.76 -9.50
N SER A 133 -12.92 -8.19 -9.44
CA SER A 133 -14.07 -7.34 -9.78
C SER A 133 -14.12 -6.08 -8.93
N GLN A 134 -14.30 -4.94 -9.61
CA GLN A 134 -14.34 -3.60 -9.01
C GLN A 134 -15.79 -3.10 -8.96
N THR A 135 -16.68 -3.80 -8.23
CA THR A 135 -18.09 -3.36 -8.11
C THR A 135 -18.19 -2.05 -7.34
N HIS A 136 -18.46 -0.95 -8.04
CA HIS A 136 -18.99 0.29 -7.47
C HIS A 136 -20.44 0.06 -7.05
N ARG A 137 -20.69 -0.35 -5.80
CA ARG A 137 -22.02 -0.21 -5.20
C ARG A 137 -22.16 1.24 -4.75
N GLU A 138 -22.56 2.13 -5.65
CA GLU A 138 -23.12 3.41 -5.27
C GLU A 138 -24.40 3.13 -4.46
N VAL A 139 -24.32 3.33 -3.14
CA VAL A 139 -25.51 3.40 -2.29
C VAL A 139 -26.02 4.84 -2.39
N ASP A 140 -26.55 5.20 -3.56
CA ASP A 140 -27.36 6.39 -3.71
C ASP A 140 -28.78 6.03 -3.29
N SER A 141 -29.10 6.23 -2.02
CA SER A 141 -30.44 6.01 -1.48
C SER A 141 -31.49 7.02 -1.98
N HIS A 142 -31.24 7.80 -3.04
CA HIS A 142 -32.25 8.71 -3.61
C HIS A 142 -32.15 9.00 -5.13
N ALA A 143 -31.58 8.12 -5.95
CA ALA A 143 -31.65 8.27 -7.41
C ALA A 143 -31.60 6.93 -8.17
N LYS A 144 -32.64 6.09 -8.07
CA LYS A 144 -32.91 5.08 -9.11
C LYS A 144 -34.33 4.50 -9.01
N LEU A 145 -35.31 5.31 -9.42
CA LEU A 145 -36.53 4.79 -10.03
C LEU A 145 -36.43 5.24 -11.48
N LEU A 146 -36.37 4.27 -12.40
CA LEU A 146 -36.07 4.39 -13.84
C LEU A 146 -34.57 4.44 -14.18
N GLN A 147 -33.91 3.28 -14.15
CA GLN A 147 -33.00 2.96 -15.24
C GLN A 147 -33.09 1.46 -15.54
N GLU A 148 -33.52 1.21 -16.76
CA GLU A 148 -33.65 -0.09 -17.38
C GLU A 148 -32.32 -0.85 -17.37
N THR A 149 -32.44 -2.16 -17.36
CA THR A 149 -31.33 -3.11 -17.32
C THR A 149 -30.59 -3.07 -18.65
N GLU A 150 -29.45 -2.39 -18.70
CA GLU A 150 -28.49 -2.52 -19.81
C GLU A 150 -27.89 -3.94 -19.79
N PRO A 151 -28.04 -4.75 -20.86
CA PRO A 151 -27.38 -6.03 -20.99
C PRO A 151 -25.95 -5.80 -21.50
N GLY A 152 -24.94 -6.00 -20.66
CA GLY A 152 -23.55 -6.03 -21.12
C GLY A 152 -22.51 -5.38 -20.21
N VAL A 153 -22.53 -5.67 -18.91
CA VAL A 153 -21.35 -5.37 -18.07
C VAL A 153 -20.27 -6.39 -18.40
N GLU A 154 -19.53 -6.11 -19.47
CA GLU A 154 -18.30 -6.84 -19.80
C GLU A 154 -17.38 -6.82 -18.56
N PRO A 155 -16.89 -7.99 -18.11
CA PRO A 155 -15.97 -8.05 -16.98
C PRO A 155 -14.74 -7.16 -17.29
N ALA A 156 -14.19 -6.51 -16.26
CA ALA A 156 -12.98 -5.69 -16.40
C ALA A 156 -11.89 -6.51 -17.12
N HIS A 157 -11.73 -6.28 -18.42
CA HIS A 157 -10.82 -7.05 -19.25
C HIS A 157 -9.45 -6.36 -19.20
N LEU A 158 -8.40 -7.13 -18.89
CA LEU A 158 -7.03 -6.63 -19.03
C LEU A 158 -6.81 -6.16 -20.48
N PRO A 159 -6.15 -5.03 -20.70
CA PRO A 159 -5.71 -4.67 -22.04
C PRO A 159 -4.93 -5.83 -22.67
N GLN A 160 -5.21 -6.13 -23.93
CA GLN A 160 -4.65 -7.30 -24.62
C GLN A 160 -3.11 -7.27 -24.69
N ASN A 161 -2.53 -6.06 -24.64
CA ASN A 161 -1.08 -5.85 -24.63
C ASN A 161 -0.64 -5.27 -23.28
N LEU A 162 -0.09 -6.12 -22.42
CA LEU A 162 0.48 -5.71 -21.14
C LEU A 162 1.92 -5.22 -21.25
N ASP A 163 2.65 -5.66 -22.27
CA ASP A 163 4.08 -5.37 -22.43
C ASP A 163 4.34 -3.89 -22.74
N GLY A 164 3.44 -3.26 -23.49
CA GLY A 164 3.47 -1.82 -23.79
C GLY A 164 2.77 -0.92 -22.78
N MET A 165 2.17 -1.49 -21.72
CA MET A 165 1.41 -0.73 -20.74
C MET A 165 2.33 0.15 -19.88
N LEU A 166 1.93 1.40 -19.67
CA LEU A 166 2.64 2.28 -18.76
C LEU A 166 2.28 1.97 -17.30
N TYR A 167 3.26 2.16 -16.40
CA TYR A 167 3.05 1.94 -14.97
C TYR A 167 1.91 2.81 -14.40
N ASN A 168 1.77 4.05 -14.84
CA ASN A 168 0.66 4.91 -14.42
C ASN A 168 -0.71 4.38 -14.87
N GLU A 169 -0.82 3.81 -16.08
CA GLU A 169 -2.04 3.19 -16.62
C GLU A 169 -2.41 1.95 -15.81
N ALA A 170 -1.43 1.09 -15.52
CA ALA A 170 -1.63 -0.08 -14.66
C ALA A 170 -2.22 0.31 -13.29
N LYS A 171 -1.76 1.41 -12.70
CA LYS A 171 -2.34 1.94 -11.45
C LYS A 171 -3.79 2.42 -11.59
N GLN A 172 -4.20 2.90 -12.77
CA GLN A 172 -5.57 3.35 -13.02
C GLN A 172 -6.56 2.18 -13.20
N LEU A 173 -6.08 0.95 -13.43
CA LEU A 173 -6.93 -0.24 -13.55
C LEU A 173 -7.69 -0.61 -12.25
N CYS A 174 -7.41 0.06 -11.13
CA CYS A 174 -8.12 -0.10 -9.87
C CYS A 174 -8.89 1.19 -9.47
N PRO A 175 -10.04 1.49 -10.11
CA PRO A 175 -10.79 2.72 -9.87
C PRO A 175 -11.26 2.86 -8.42
N THR A 176 -11.65 1.75 -7.78
CA THR A 176 -12.06 1.70 -6.37
C THR A 176 -10.95 2.23 -5.44
N TYR A 177 -9.70 1.84 -5.69
CA TYR A 177 -8.54 2.34 -4.94
C TYR A 177 -8.29 3.83 -5.22
N GLN A 178 -8.37 4.27 -6.48
CA GLN A 178 -8.20 5.68 -6.84
C GLN A 178 -9.24 6.58 -6.16
N LEU A 179 -10.49 6.10 -6.08
CA LEU A 179 -11.54 6.77 -5.34
C LEU A 179 -11.22 6.83 -3.84
N ALA A 180 -10.87 5.70 -3.20
CA ALA A 180 -10.49 5.67 -1.79
C ALA A 180 -9.31 6.62 -1.47
N LYS A 181 -8.30 6.63 -2.34
CA LYS A 181 -7.13 7.53 -2.26
C LYS A 181 -7.53 9.00 -2.35
N THR A 182 -8.42 9.34 -3.29
CA THR A 182 -8.94 10.71 -3.44
C THR A 182 -9.71 11.14 -2.19
N ARG A 183 -10.59 10.27 -1.67
CA ARG A 183 -11.36 10.52 -0.44
C ARG A 183 -10.46 10.78 0.77
N LEU A 184 -9.34 10.06 0.87
CA LEU A 184 -8.33 10.31 1.91
C LEU A 184 -7.64 11.66 1.74
N ILE A 185 -7.22 12.03 0.53
CA ILE A 185 -6.57 13.31 0.24
C ILE A 185 -7.51 14.48 0.58
N ASP A 186 -8.78 14.38 0.16
CA ASP A 186 -9.80 15.37 0.44
C ASP A 186 -10.04 15.54 1.95
N ALA A 187 -9.98 14.44 2.72
CA ALA A 187 -10.13 14.48 4.17
C ALA A 187 -9.02 15.30 4.85
N PHE A 188 -7.77 15.21 4.37
CA PHE A 188 -6.68 16.05 4.86
C PHE A 188 -6.92 17.54 4.60
N GLU A 189 -7.40 17.88 3.41
CA GLU A 189 -7.71 19.26 3.03
C GLU A 189 -8.88 19.82 3.85
N LYS A 190 -9.98 19.06 3.98
CA LYS A 190 -11.14 19.40 4.81
C LYS A 190 -10.78 19.58 6.29
N ALA A 191 -9.89 18.74 6.80
CA ALA A 191 -9.36 18.84 8.16
C ALA A 191 -8.38 20.00 8.35
N LYS A 192 -8.04 20.75 7.29
CA LYS A 192 -7.04 21.83 7.28
C LYS A 192 -5.66 21.36 7.75
N LEU A 193 -5.30 20.12 7.40
CA LEU A 193 -4.02 19.47 7.77
C LEU A 193 -2.95 19.60 6.68
N GLY A 194 -3.20 20.46 5.68
CA GLY A 194 -2.32 20.68 4.53
C GLY A 194 -2.72 19.86 3.30
N ARG A 195 -2.05 20.13 2.18
CA ARG A 195 -2.30 19.49 0.88
C ARG A 195 -1.34 18.33 0.67
N TRP A 196 -1.86 17.21 0.16
CA TRP A 196 -1.02 16.06 -0.18
C TRP A 196 -0.09 16.38 -1.36
N ILE A 197 1.22 16.25 -1.15
CA ILE A 197 2.23 16.47 -2.19
C ILE A 197 2.45 15.16 -2.95
N LYS A 198 2.25 15.19 -4.27
CA LYS A 198 2.49 14.06 -5.18
C LYS A 198 3.79 14.26 -5.93
N LYS A 199 4.40 13.16 -6.36
CA LYS A 199 5.51 13.19 -7.32
C LYS A 199 5.00 13.60 -8.71
N PRO A 200 5.86 14.16 -9.57
CA PRO A 200 5.52 14.40 -10.98
C PRO A 200 5.09 13.12 -11.68
N ILE A 201 4.16 13.23 -12.64
CA ILE A 201 3.58 12.06 -13.32
C ILE A 201 4.60 11.29 -14.15
N GLU A 202 5.63 11.99 -14.64
CA GLU A 202 6.75 11.48 -15.42
C GLU A 202 7.48 10.35 -14.67
N GLN A 203 7.47 10.38 -13.33
CA GLN A 203 8.06 9.32 -12.50
C GLN A 203 7.33 7.97 -12.59
N ASP A 204 6.10 7.96 -13.11
CA ASP A 204 5.27 6.78 -13.33
C ASP A 204 4.98 6.52 -14.83
N GLN A 205 5.52 7.34 -15.74
CA GLN A 205 5.38 7.18 -17.19
C GLN A 205 6.52 6.35 -17.76
N PHE A 206 6.55 5.06 -17.42
CA PHE A 206 7.53 4.11 -17.94
C PHE A 206 6.85 2.76 -18.24
N VAL A 207 7.42 2.02 -19.19
CA VAL A 207 7.06 0.61 -19.47
C VAL A 207 7.93 -0.34 -18.66
N CYS A 208 7.49 -1.58 -18.46
CA CYS A 208 8.32 -2.54 -17.76
C CYS A 208 9.53 -2.96 -18.59
N GLU A 209 10.73 -2.79 -18.04
CA GLU A 209 11.99 -3.17 -18.69
C GLU A 209 12.37 -4.63 -18.39
N ILE A 210 11.82 -5.20 -17.31
CA ILE A 210 12.12 -6.55 -16.84
C ILE A 210 11.16 -7.52 -17.55
N THR A 211 11.57 -8.00 -18.73
CA THR A 211 10.79 -8.97 -19.52
C THR A 211 11.36 -10.38 -19.36
N ASN A 212 10.48 -11.39 -19.39
CA ASN A 212 10.84 -12.82 -19.34
C ASN A 212 11.76 -13.23 -18.18
N ALA A 213 11.69 -12.53 -17.04
CA ALA A 213 12.47 -12.88 -15.85
C ALA A 213 12.04 -14.24 -15.27
N ASP A 214 13.01 -14.99 -14.75
CA ASP A 214 12.73 -16.22 -13.99
C ASP A 214 11.81 -15.90 -12.81
N PRO A 215 10.67 -16.61 -12.64
CA PRO A 215 9.78 -16.40 -11.51
C PRO A 215 10.49 -16.47 -10.15
N ASN A 216 11.50 -17.34 -10.00
CA ASN A 216 12.27 -17.45 -8.77
C ASN A 216 13.09 -16.18 -8.51
N ALA A 217 13.60 -15.53 -9.55
CA ALA A 217 14.32 -14.27 -9.42
C ALA A 217 13.35 -13.09 -9.17
N LEU A 218 12.15 -13.16 -9.74
CA LEU A 218 11.14 -12.12 -9.64
C LEU A 218 10.45 -12.07 -8.27
N PHE A 219 10.29 -13.24 -7.63
CA PHE A 219 9.65 -13.42 -6.32
C PHE A 219 10.61 -13.87 -5.22
N ALA A 220 11.93 -13.84 -5.48
CA ALA A 220 12.95 -14.05 -4.46
C ALA A 220 12.64 -13.20 -3.24
#